data_AF-A0A371BC15-F1
#
_entry.id   AF-A0A371BC15-F1
#
_cell.length_a   1.000
_cell.length_b   1.000
_cell.length_c   1.000
_cell.angle_alpha   90.00
_cell.angle_beta   90.00
_cell.angle_gamma   90.00
#
_symmetry.space_group_name_H-M   'P 1'
#
loop_
_entity.id
_entity.type
_entity.pdbx_description
1 polymer ?
#
loop_
_entity_poly.entity_id
_entity_poly.type
_entity_poly.pdbx_seq_one_letter_code
_entity_poly.pdbx_strand_id
1 'polypeptide(L)'
;MVTPATRNRIKSLLTPAERRLFARLDTPHKIQTFLDKMPANFGLDGDTAMSPRRMLQAKVAHCSEGAVFAVAALAFHGRPSWLIDLRALPSDYDHIITVFKERGLWGAISKTNHPVLRWRDPVYRSPRELVMSYVHEYCLPGGKKSLLEYSRPYALTRYAPERWLTPLEDLDWLMLALDEAPHLPIAPKAALKRQRRSTAFERDAHNRIEWPDPRPKKGGAKASKRRG
;
A
#
# COMPACT_ATOMS: atom_id res chain seq x y z
N MET A 1 13.37 0.97 -16.10
CA MET A 1 14.32 1.84 -15.37
C MET A 1 13.84 3.28 -15.48
N VAL A 2 14.08 4.12 -14.48
CA VAL A 2 13.74 5.55 -14.54
C VAL A 2 14.78 6.24 -15.41
N THR A 3 14.38 6.76 -16.58
CA THR A 3 15.31 7.43 -17.49
C THR A 3 15.61 8.87 -17.01
N PRO A 4 16.73 9.49 -17.42
CA PRO A 4 16.98 10.91 -17.18
C PRO A 4 15.84 11.81 -17.67
N ALA A 5 15.23 11.47 -18.81
CA ALA A 5 14.07 12.18 -19.35
C ALA A 5 12.86 12.09 -18.42
N THR A 6 12.50 10.90 -17.94
CA THR A 6 11.43 10.70 -16.96
C THR A 6 11.69 11.49 -15.68
N ARG A 7 12.93 11.45 -15.17
CA ARG A 7 13.33 12.18 -13.96
C ARG A 7 13.21 13.70 -14.13
N ASN A 8 13.70 14.24 -15.23
CA ASN A 8 13.58 15.66 -15.55
C ASN A 8 12.12 16.06 -15.70
N ARG A 9 11.30 15.19 -16.30
CA ARG A 9 9.86 15.44 -16.44
C ARG A 9 9.16 15.50 -15.09
N ILE A 10 9.37 14.52 -14.21
CA ILE A 10 8.86 14.52 -12.83
C ILE A 10 9.24 15.83 -12.14
N LYS A 11 10.52 16.22 -12.17
CA LYS A 11 10.99 17.47 -11.55
C LYS A 11 10.27 18.70 -12.08
N SER A 12 10.00 18.77 -13.39
CA SER A 12 9.32 19.91 -14.03
C SER A 12 7.86 20.05 -13.60
N LEU A 13 7.17 18.93 -13.33
CA LEU A 13 5.74 18.91 -13.00
C LEU A 13 5.45 19.31 -11.55
N LEU A 14 6.40 19.09 -10.66
CA LEU A 14 6.27 19.40 -9.25
C LEU A 14 6.32 20.92 -9.01
N THR A 15 5.61 21.41 -7.99
CA THR A 15 5.77 22.78 -7.51
C THR A 15 7.13 22.95 -6.79
N PRO A 16 7.62 24.18 -6.55
CA PRO A 16 8.83 24.38 -5.73
C PRO A 16 8.75 23.73 -4.34
N ALA A 17 7.58 23.75 -3.70
CA ALA A 17 7.37 23.13 -2.40
C ALA A 17 7.41 21.60 -2.47
N GLU A 18 6.72 21.01 -3.45
CA GLU A 18 6.76 19.56 -3.71
C GLU A 18 8.19 19.10 -4.04
N ARG A 19 8.94 19.85 -4.88
CA ARG A 19 10.35 19.55 -5.17
C ARG A 19 11.23 19.56 -3.92
N ARG A 20 11.06 20.54 -3.02
CA ARG A 20 11.80 20.61 -1.74
C ARG A 20 11.46 19.47 -0.80
N LEU A 21 10.20 19.01 -0.81
CA LEU A 21 9.82 17.80 -0.07
C LEU A 21 10.50 16.57 -0.66
N PHE A 22 10.34 16.33 -1.96
CA PHE A 22 10.88 15.16 -2.65
C PHE A 22 12.41 15.09 -2.52
N ALA A 23 13.11 16.24 -2.62
CA ALA A 23 14.55 16.32 -2.43
C ALA A 23 15.02 15.80 -1.06
N ARG A 24 14.20 15.94 0.00
CA ARG A 24 14.51 15.43 1.35
C ARG A 24 14.20 13.95 1.51
N LEU A 25 13.32 13.39 0.68
CA LEU A 25 12.91 11.98 0.67
C LEU A 25 13.82 11.14 -0.23
N ASP A 26 15.13 11.19 0.03
CA ASP A 26 16.21 10.62 -0.82
C ASP A 26 16.50 9.11 -0.62
N THR A 27 15.84 8.50 0.35
CA THR A 27 16.01 7.10 0.72
C THR A 27 14.65 6.44 0.99
N PRO A 28 14.52 5.13 0.74
CA PRO A 28 13.32 4.37 1.08
C PRO A 28 12.86 4.56 2.53
N HIS A 29 13.81 4.56 3.49
CA HIS A 29 13.53 4.78 4.91
C HIS A 29 12.88 6.14 5.18
N LYS A 30 13.42 7.23 4.63
CA LYS A 30 12.82 8.57 4.81
C LYS A 30 11.41 8.66 4.20
N ILE A 31 11.17 7.98 3.08
CA ILE A 31 9.84 7.90 2.46
C ILE A 31 8.88 7.15 3.38
N GLN A 32 9.29 5.99 3.93
CA GLN A 32 8.47 5.25 4.89
C GLN A 32 8.17 6.09 6.14
N THR A 33 9.17 6.71 6.77
CA THR A 33 8.97 7.60 7.93
C THR A 33 8.02 8.76 7.62
N PHE A 34 8.03 9.28 6.39
CA PHE A 34 7.07 10.29 5.96
C PHE A 34 5.65 9.72 5.88
N LEU A 35 5.47 8.54 5.29
CA LEU A 35 4.16 7.88 5.17
C LEU A 35 3.60 7.38 6.50
N ASP A 36 4.45 6.94 7.44
CA ASP A 36 4.03 6.56 8.79
C ASP A 36 3.37 7.74 9.52
N LYS A 37 3.90 8.96 9.31
CA LYS A 37 3.35 10.20 9.86
C LYS A 37 2.10 10.70 9.13
N MET A 38 1.78 10.14 7.97
CA MET A 38 0.58 10.49 7.22
C MET A 38 -0.63 9.78 7.86
N PRO A 39 -1.67 10.49 8.30
CA PRO A 39 -2.88 9.86 8.82
C PRO A 39 -3.52 8.90 7.80
N ALA A 40 -4.17 7.86 8.31
CA ALA A 40 -4.94 6.96 7.46
C ALA A 40 -6.11 7.71 6.81
N ASN A 41 -6.33 7.50 5.51
CA ASN A 41 -7.54 7.94 4.84
C ASN A 41 -8.67 6.95 5.16
N PHE A 42 -9.78 7.46 5.71
CA PHE A 42 -10.96 6.66 6.08
C PHE A 42 -12.10 6.75 5.06
N GLY A 43 -11.87 7.43 3.92
CA GLY A 43 -12.86 7.61 2.86
C GLY A 43 -14.10 8.36 3.35
N LEU A 44 -13.90 9.43 4.13
CA LEU A 44 -15.02 10.17 4.75
C LEU A 44 -15.97 10.77 3.72
N ASP A 45 -15.43 11.15 2.57
CA ASP A 45 -16.16 11.74 1.45
C ASP A 45 -16.29 10.77 0.26
N GLY A 46 -16.05 9.47 0.49
CA GLY A 46 -16.05 8.41 -0.52
C GLY A 46 -14.67 7.74 -0.71
N ASP A 47 -14.65 6.69 -1.52
CA ASP A 47 -13.42 6.02 -1.91
C ASP A 47 -12.58 6.94 -2.81
N THR A 48 -11.26 6.87 -2.66
CA THR A 48 -10.32 7.74 -3.38
C THR A 48 -9.11 6.96 -3.88
N ALA A 49 -8.54 7.43 -4.98
CA ALA A 49 -7.29 6.95 -5.56
C ALA A 49 -6.42 8.16 -5.92
N MET A 50 -6.13 9.00 -4.93
CA MET A 50 -5.45 10.28 -5.15
C MET A 50 -4.07 10.15 -5.80
N SER A 51 -3.77 11.10 -6.67
CA SER A 51 -2.39 11.35 -7.11
C SER A 51 -1.49 11.77 -5.94
N PRO A 52 -0.16 11.63 -6.05
CA PRO A 52 0.79 12.15 -5.05
C PRO A 52 0.56 13.62 -4.69
N ARG A 53 0.20 14.47 -5.67
CA ARG A 53 -0.18 15.87 -5.41
C ARG A 53 -1.41 15.97 -4.53
N ARG A 54 -2.49 15.25 -4.85
CA ARG A 54 -3.73 15.28 -4.07
C ARG A 54 -3.54 14.71 -2.67
N MET A 55 -2.81 13.61 -2.53
CA MET A 55 -2.45 13.04 -1.23
C MET A 55 -1.73 14.07 -0.34
N LEU A 56 -0.78 14.84 -0.90
CA LEU A 56 -0.09 15.91 -0.16
C LEU A 56 -1.01 17.06 0.26
N GLN A 57 -2.01 17.39 -0.57
CA GLN A 57 -2.99 18.44 -0.26
C GLN A 57 -3.98 17.98 0.82
N ALA A 58 -4.49 16.75 0.70
CA ALA A 58 -5.44 16.15 1.62
C ALA A 58 -4.82 15.78 2.97
N LYS A 59 -3.50 15.54 3.01
CA LYS A 59 -2.75 15.14 4.22
C LYS A 59 -3.32 13.88 4.89
N VAL A 60 -3.81 12.96 4.07
CA VAL A 60 -4.23 11.60 4.45
C VAL A 60 -3.82 10.66 3.31
N ALA A 61 -3.72 9.36 3.59
CA ALA A 61 -3.43 8.37 2.56
C ALA A 61 -4.07 7.00 2.82
N HIS A 62 -4.67 6.42 1.78
CA HIS A 62 -4.87 4.98 1.63
C HIS A 62 -3.55 4.28 1.25
N CYS A 63 -3.57 2.94 1.23
CA CYS A 63 -2.41 2.14 0.81
C CYS A 63 -1.99 2.44 -0.64
N SER A 64 -2.94 2.51 -1.56
CA SER A 64 -2.74 2.86 -2.98
C SER A 64 -2.05 4.21 -3.15
N GLU A 65 -2.56 5.24 -2.49
CA GLU A 65 -2.08 6.62 -2.56
C GLU A 65 -0.65 6.73 -2.02
N GLY A 66 -0.40 6.11 -0.86
CA GLY A 66 0.92 6.03 -0.26
C GLY A 66 1.92 5.28 -1.16
N ALA A 67 1.47 4.21 -1.82
CA ALA A 67 2.31 3.44 -2.73
C ALA A 67 2.68 4.26 -3.98
N VAL A 68 1.71 4.89 -4.65
CA VAL A 68 1.96 5.76 -5.81
C VAL A 68 2.88 6.93 -5.43
N PHE A 69 2.67 7.55 -4.25
CA PHE A 69 3.57 8.57 -3.72
C PHE A 69 5.01 8.06 -3.52
N ALA A 70 5.18 6.86 -2.96
CA ALA A 70 6.50 6.29 -2.76
C ALA A 70 7.22 6.03 -4.09
N VAL A 71 6.52 5.53 -5.13
CA VAL A 71 7.09 5.40 -6.48
C VAL A 71 7.49 6.75 -7.03
N ALA A 72 6.67 7.79 -6.84
CA ALA A 72 6.98 9.16 -7.26
C ALA A 72 8.28 9.68 -6.65
N ALA A 73 8.42 9.53 -5.32
CA ALA A 73 9.59 9.99 -4.58
C ALA A 73 10.86 9.23 -5.01
N LEU A 74 10.78 7.90 -5.16
CA LEU A 74 11.92 7.11 -5.65
C LEU A 74 12.29 7.48 -7.09
N ALA A 75 11.30 7.67 -7.97
CA ALA A 75 11.54 8.05 -9.36
C ALA A 75 12.16 9.45 -9.50
N PHE A 76 11.82 10.40 -8.62
CA PHE A 76 12.49 11.71 -8.56
C PHE A 76 14.00 11.60 -8.33
N HIS A 77 14.42 10.60 -7.56
CA HIS A 77 15.83 10.27 -7.31
C HIS A 77 16.43 9.29 -8.33
N GLY A 78 15.67 8.88 -9.35
CA GLY A 78 16.11 7.90 -10.34
C GLY A 78 16.19 6.47 -9.81
N ARG A 79 15.61 6.18 -8.64
CA ARG A 79 15.63 4.85 -8.03
C ARG A 79 14.54 3.97 -8.66
N PRO A 80 14.88 2.75 -9.11
CA PRO A 80 13.88 1.84 -9.66
C PRO A 80 12.93 1.34 -8.56
N SER A 81 11.64 1.38 -8.87
CA SER A 81 10.57 0.95 -7.96
C SER A 81 9.36 0.48 -8.75
N TRP A 82 8.50 -0.28 -8.10
CA TRP A 82 7.32 -0.91 -8.68
C TRP A 82 6.20 -0.97 -7.65
N LEU A 83 4.97 -1.00 -8.14
CA LEU A 83 3.82 -1.42 -7.31
C LEU A 83 3.73 -2.95 -7.30
N ILE A 84 3.25 -3.49 -6.20
CA ILE A 84 2.70 -4.84 -6.12
C ILE A 84 1.31 -4.71 -5.52
N ASP A 85 0.34 -5.29 -6.19
CA ASP A 85 -1.00 -5.49 -5.66
C ASP A 85 -1.10 -6.86 -4.98
N LEU A 86 -1.62 -6.89 -3.76
CA LEU A 86 -1.82 -8.07 -2.94
C LEU A 86 -3.32 -8.33 -2.85
N ARG A 87 -3.76 -9.44 -3.45
CA ARG A 87 -5.17 -9.80 -3.46
C ARG A 87 -5.54 -10.83 -2.42
N ALA A 88 -6.56 -10.50 -1.66
CA ALA A 88 -7.11 -11.33 -0.62
C ALA A 88 -8.42 -12.02 -1.06
N LEU A 89 -9.05 -12.72 -0.12
CA LEU A 89 -10.41 -13.23 -0.31
C LEU A 89 -11.39 -12.05 -0.51
N PRO A 90 -12.50 -12.23 -1.26
CA PRO A 90 -13.52 -11.17 -1.43
C PRO A 90 -14.14 -10.64 -0.14
N SER A 91 -13.95 -11.34 0.98
CA SER A 91 -14.41 -10.93 2.31
C SER A 91 -13.35 -10.17 3.12
N ASP A 92 -12.19 -9.89 2.53
CA ASP A 92 -11.08 -9.13 3.10
C ASP A 92 -10.70 -7.97 2.15
N TYR A 93 -9.72 -7.17 2.54
CA TYR A 93 -9.23 -6.04 1.75
C TYR A 93 -7.93 -6.37 1.04
N ASP A 94 -7.83 -5.93 -0.21
CA ASP A 94 -6.58 -5.94 -0.97
C ASP A 94 -5.62 -4.85 -0.46
N HIS A 95 -4.36 -4.93 -0.87
CA HIS A 95 -3.33 -3.97 -0.43
C HIS A 95 -2.28 -3.72 -1.49
N ILE A 96 -1.93 -2.45 -1.67
CA ILE A 96 -0.90 -2.05 -2.62
C ILE A 96 0.34 -1.58 -1.86
N ILE A 97 1.50 -2.10 -2.27
CA ILE A 97 2.81 -1.75 -1.72
C ILE A 97 3.74 -1.25 -2.82
N THR A 98 4.73 -0.44 -2.42
CA THR A 98 5.83 -0.04 -3.30
C THR A 98 7.07 -0.85 -2.98
N VAL A 99 7.53 -1.65 -3.93
CA VAL A 99 8.77 -2.40 -3.79
C VAL A 99 9.93 -1.69 -4.47
N PHE A 100 11.11 -1.82 -3.86
CA PHE A 100 12.36 -1.25 -4.34
C PHE A 100 13.48 -2.28 -4.21
N LYS A 101 14.63 -2.01 -4.84
CA LYS A 101 15.79 -2.90 -4.80
C LYS A 101 17.05 -2.16 -4.34
N GLU A 102 17.73 -2.69 -3.33
CA GLU A 102 19.02 -2.20 -2.86
C GLU A 102 20.02 -3.36 -2.77
N ARG A 103 21.22 -3.19 -3.34
CA ARG A 103 22.29 -4.20 -3.34
C ARG A 103 21.84 -5.60 -3.77
N GLY A 104 20.92 -5.67 -4.74
CA GLY A 104 20.42 -6.95 -5.26
C GLY A 104 19.23 -7.54 -4.49
N LEU A 105 18.81 -6.93 -3.38
CA LEU A 105 17.73 -7.42 -2.51
C LEU A 105 16.52 -6.49 -2.55
N TRP A 106 15.33 -7.07 -2.36
CA TRP A 106 14.03 -6.40 -2.43
C TRP A 106 13.60 -5.96 -1.05
N GLY A 107 13.08 -4.73 -0.93
CA GLY A 107 12.37 -4.21 0.24
C GLY A 107 11.04 -3.59 -0.18
N ALA A 108 10.21 -3.20 0.80
CA ALA A 108 8.90 -2.59 0.55
C ALA A 108 8.62 -1.39 1.45
N ILE A 109 8.01 -0.37 0.84
CA ILE A 109 7.37 0.77 1.48
C ILE A 109 5.86 0.55 1.43
N SER A 110 5.17 0.82 2.53
CA SER A 110 3.72 0.65 2.60
C SER A 110 3.03 1.64 3.53
N LYS A 111 1.76 1.93 3.25
CA LYS A 111 0.86 2.69 4.12
C LYS A 111 -0.30 1.81 4.57
N THR A 112 -0.46 1.68 5.89
CA THR A 112 -1.54 0.90 6.54
C THR A 112 -1.85 1.51 7.90
N ASN A 113 -3.01 1.19 8.47
CA ASN A 113 -3.41 1.62 9.81
C ASN A 113 -3.06 0.59 10.91
N HIS A 114 -2.74 -0.64 10.51
CA HIS A 114 -2.46 -1.75 11.41
C HIS A 114 -0.95 -1.98 11.57
N PRO A 115 -0.48 -2.74 12.57
CA PRO A 115 0.95 -3.11 12.67
C PRO A 115 1.40 -4.04 11.54
N VAL A 116 0.45 -4.75 10.92
CA VAL A 116 0.67 -5.62 9.77
C VAL A 116 0.80 -4.85 8.46
N LEU A 117 1.43 -5.47 7.47
CA LEU A 117 1.59 -5.00 6.08
C LEU A 117 2.39 -3.70 5.94
N ARG A 118 3.27 -3.42 6.92
CA ARG A 118 4.16 -2.24 6.93
C ARG A 118 5.43 -2.47 6.10
N TRP A 119 6.45 -1.65 6.37
CA TRP A 119 7.80 -1.74 5.86
C TRP A 119 8.39 -3.15 5.83
N ARG A 120 9.25 -3.38 4.84
CA ARG A 120 10.13 -4.54 4.76
C ARG A 120 11.54 -4.11 4.37
N ASP A 121 12.50 -4.47 5.21
CA ASP A 121 13.91 -4.25 4.92
C ASP A 121 14.33 -4.94 3.62
N PRO A 122 15.32 -4.40 2.89
CA PRO A 122 15.77 -4.98 1.63
C PRO A 122 16.63 -6.25 1.87
N VAL A 123 16.00 -7.32 2.35
CA VAL A 123 16.65 -8.61 2.68
C VAL A 123 16.18 -9.77 1.80
N TYR A 124 15.16 -9.56 0.96
CA TYR A 124 14.51 -10.60 0.18
C TYR A 124 15.14 -10.76 -1.21
N ARG A 125 15.34 -11.99 -1.69
CA ARG A 125 15.98 -12.27 -3.00
C ARG A 125 15.02 -12.11 -4.17
N SER A 126 13.72 -12.21 -3.92
CA SER A 126 12.68 -12.11 -4.95
C SER A 126 11.44 -11.37 -4.44
N PRO A 127 10.60 -10.81 -5.36
CA PRO A 127 9.30 -10.27 -4.99
C PRO A 127 8.42 -11.28 -4.27
N ARG A 128 8.48 -12.56 -4.69
CA ARG A 128 7.72 -13.63 -4.03
C ARG A 128 8.11 -13.77 -2.57
N GLU A 129 9.42 -13.86 -2.29
CA GLU A 129 9.93 -14.02 -0.92
C GLU A 129 9.51 -12.86 -0.01
N LEU A 130 9.55 -11.64 -0.55
CA LEU A 130 9.03 -10.45 0.13
C LEU A 130 7.53 -10.59 0.41
N VAL A 131 6.72 -10.96 -0.58
CA VAL A 131 5.26 -11.14 -0.41
C VAL A 131 4.95 -12.24 0.61
N MET A 132 5.74 -13.32 0.65
CA MET A 132 5.57 -14.39 1.63
C MET A 132 5.67 -13.89 3.08
N SER A 133 6.41 -12.79 3.33
CA SER A 133 6.50 -12.18 4.66
C SER A 133 5.20 -11.52 5.14
N TYR A 134 4.22 -11.33 4.26
CA TYR A 134 2.90 -10.77 4.60
C TYR A 134 1.81 -11.86 4.75
N VAL A 135 2.05 -13.09 4.28
CA VAL A 135 1.02 -14.14 4.17
C VAL A 135 0.30 -14.44 5.48
N HIS A 136 1.04 -14.48 6.58
CA HIS A 136 0.46 -14.82 7.88
C HIS A 136 -0.19 -13.63 8.59
N GLU A 137 0.06 -12.43 8.11
CA GLU A 137 -0.53 -11.19 8.61
C GLU A 137 -1.96 -10.99 8.09
N TYR A 138 -2.24 -11.48 6.88
CA TYR A 138 -3.59 -11.56 6.31
C TYR A 138 -4.45 -12.60 7.00
N CYS A 139 -5.36 -12.16 7.85
CA CYS A 139 -6.40 -13.01 8.40
C CYS A 139 -7.69 -12.29 8.76
N LEU A 140 -8.80 -12.91 8.38
CA LEU A 140 -10.16 -12.48 8.70
C LEU A 140 -10.48 -12.61 10.20
N PRO A 141 -11.55 -11.96 10.67
CA PRO A 141 -12.19 -12.33 11.92
C PRO A 141 -12.42 -13.86 11.99
N GLY A 142 -12.01 -14.49 13.10
CA GLY A 142 -12.01 -15.96 13.24
C GLY A 142 -10.76 -16.66 12.70
N GLY A 143 -9.76 -15.91 12.22
CA GLY A 143 -8.40 -16.38 11.96
C GLY A 143 -8.18 -17.08 10.62
N LYS A 144 -9.18 -17.11 9.73
CA LYS A 144 -9.00 -17.66 8.39
C LYS A 144 -8.00 -16.79 7.61
N LYS A 145 -6.92 -17.40 7.11
CA LYS A 145 -5.94 -16.71 6.25
C LYS A 145 -6.59 -16.31 4.93
N SER A 146 -6.22 -15.15 4.41
CA SER A 146 -6.98 -14.50 3.33
C SER A 146 -6.16 -14.07 2.11
N LEU A 147 -4.84 -13.89 2.20
CA LEU A 147 -4.03 -13.57 1.02
C LEU A 147 -4.01 -14.73 0.02
N LEU A 148 -4.28 -14.46 -1.25
CA LEU A 148 -4.39 -15.47 -2.30
C LEU A 148 -3.28 -15.36 -3.35
N GLU A 149 -3.02 -14.14 -3.80
CA GLU A 149 -2.15 -13.88 -4.94
C GLU A 149 -1.56 -12.47 -4.88
N TYR A 150 -0.59 -12.22 -5.75
CA TYR A 150 0.05 -10.92 -5.87
C TYR A 150 0.40 -10.62 -7.32
N SER A 151 0.34 -9.36 -7.72
CA SER A 151 0.72 -8.92 -9.06
C SER A 151 2.23 -9.08 -9.28
N ARG A 152 2.65 -9.27 -10.54
CA ARG A 152 4.06 -9.04 -10.89
C ARG A 152 4.45 -7.58 -10.60
N PRO A 153 5.74 -7.28 -10.34
CA PRO A 153 6.19 -5.90 -10.15
C PRO A 153 5.75 -4.97 -11.28
N TYR A 154 4.92 -3.99 -10.94
CA TYR A 154 4.23 -3.12 -11.88
C TYR A 154 4.89 -1.73 -11.92
N ALA A 155 5.58 -1.45 -13.03
CA ALA A 155 6.35 -0.21 -13.17
C ALA A 155 5.47 0.95 -13.67
N LEU A 156 5.29 2.00 -12.86
CA LEU A 156 4.59 3.23 -13.28
C LEU A 156 5.34 4.01 -14.35
N THR A 157 6.65 3.79 -14.50
CA THR A 157 7.47 4.45 -15.52
C THR A 157 7.08 4.10 -16.95
N ARG A 158 6.16 3.15 -17.16
CA ARG A 158 5.56 2.86 -18.47
C ARG A 158 4.55 3.93 -18.92
N TYR A 159 4.11 4.79 -18.00
CA TYR A 159 3.18 5.88 -18.24
C TYR A 159 3.86 7.24 -18.07
N ALA A 160 3.39 8.24 -18.82
CA ALA A 160 3.82 9.62 -18.65
C ALA A 160 3.53 10.10 -17.21
N PRO A 161 4.50 10.70 -16.48
CA PRO A 161 4.32 11.16 -15.10
C PRO A 161 3.08 12.03 -14.86
N GLU A 162 2.72 12.86 -15.84
CA GLU A 162 1.55 13.75 -15.82
C GLU A 162 0.24 13.01 -15.56
N ARG A 163 0.16 11.73 -15.96
CA ARG A 163 -1.04 10.91 -15.81
C ARG A 163 -1.26 10.37 -14.40
N TRP A 164 -0.25 10.41 -13.53
CA TRP A 164 -0.32 9.79 -12.21
C TRP A 164 0.33 10.62 -11.09
N LEU A 165 1.18 11.60 -11.39
CA LEU A 165 1.88 12.41 -10.39
C LEU A 165 1.08 13.61 -9.89
N THR A 166 0.40 14.28 -10.82
CA THR A 166 -0.24 15.59 -10.63
C THR A 166 -1.72 15.71 -10.97
N PRO A 167 -2.44 14.71 -11.53
CA PRO A 167 -3.87 14.86 -11.80
C PRO A 167 -4.68 15.27 -10.58
N LEU A 168 -5.76 16.00 -10.83
CA LEU A 168 -6.75 16.36 -9.82
C LEU A 168 -7.87 15.31 -9.75
N GLU A 169 -7.99 14.49 -10.77
CA GLU A 169 -8.89 13.35 -10.83
C GLU A 169 -8.27 12.16 -10.07
N ASP A 170 -9.12 11.26 -9.61
CA ASP A 170 -8.69 10.00 -9.02
C ASP A 170 -8.07 9.08 -10.08
N LEU A 171 -7.09 8.29 -9.65
CA LEU A 171 -6.30 7.39 -10.49
C LEU A 171 -6.99 6.04 -10.68
N ASP A 172 -8.31 6.01 -10.84
CA ASP A 172 -9.10 4.80 -11.00
C ASP A 172 -8.60 3.94 -12.15
N TRP A 173 -8.20 4.58 -13.26
CA TRP A 173 -7.60 3.92 -14.41
C TRP A 173 -6.32 3.14 -14.04
N LEU A 174 -5.54 3.65 -13.10
CA LEU A 174 -4.30 3.03 -12.65
C LEU A 174 -4.59 1.88 -11.69
N MET A 175 -5.59 2.05 -10.81
CA MET A 175 -6.03 0.98 -9.91
C MET A 175 -6.57 -0.19 -10.71
N LEU A 176 -7.41 0.06 -11.72
CA LEU A 176 -7.91 -0.96 -12.63
C LEU A 176 -6.78 -1.61 -13.43
N ALA A 177 -5.85 -0.83 -13.98
CA ALA A 177 -4.74 -1.39 -14.77
C ALA A 177 -3.73 -2.19 -13.92
N LEU A 178 -3.64 -1.94 -12.62
CA LEU A 178 -2.85 -2.71 -11.67
C LEU A 178 -3.59 -3.99 -11.27
N ASP A 179 -4.89 -3.89 -11.02
CA ASP A 179 -5.76 -5.03 -10.77
C ASP A 179 -5.71 -5.99 -11.98
N GLU A 180 -5.96 -5.55 -13.20
CA GLU A 180 -5.91 -6.42 -14.39
C GLU A 180 -4.50 -6.95 -14.75
N ALA A 181 -3.45 -6.50 -14.06
CA ALA A 181 -2.12 -7.02 -14.28
C ALA A 181 -2.03 -8.53 -13.98
N PRO A 182 -1.05 -9.26 -14.53
CA PRO A 182 -0.91 -10.69 -14.21
C PRO A 182 -0.57 -10.91 -12.73
N HIS A 183 -1.42 -11.67 -12.03
CA HIS A 183 -1.18 -12.13 -10.66
C HIS A 183 -0.66 -13.56 -10.60
N LEU A 184 0.08 -13.84 -9.55
CA LEU A 184 0.64 -15.15 -9.24
C LEU A 184 0.12 -15.62 -7.88
N PRO A 185 -0.35 -16.87 -7.76
CA PRO A 185 -0.82 -17.39 -6.48
C PRO A 185 0.35 -17.51 -5.48
N ILE A 186 0.11 -17.19 -4.21
CA ILE A 186 1.14 -17.32 -3.16
C ILE A 186 1.52 -18.80 -2.92
N ALA A 187 0.56 -19.70 -3.15
CA ALA A 187 0.70 -21.15 -2.98
C ALA A 187 -0.34 -21.91 -3.83
N PRO A 188 -0.14 -23.22 -4.10
CA PRO A 188 -1.14 -24.05 -4.75
C PRO A 188 -2.47 -24.07 -3.97
N LYS A 189 -3.60 -24.19 -4.69
CA LYS A 189 -4.95 -24.19 -4.10
C LYS A 189 -5.12 -25.20 -2.96
N ALA A 190 -4.49 -26.38 -3.06
CA ALA A 190 -4.54 -27.40 -2.02
C ALA A 190 -3.87 -26.97 -0.71
N ALA A 191 -2.77 -26.21 -0.78
CA ALA A 191 -2.08 -25.68 0.39
C ALA A 191 -2.89 -24.55 1.05
N LEU A 192 -3.47 -23.64 0.25
CA LEU A 192 -4.33 -22.56 0.74
C LEU A 192 -5.54 -23.10 1.53
N LYS A 193 -6.17 -24.18 1.05
CA LYS A 193 -7.29 -24.85 1.73
C LYS A 193 -6.92 -25.48 3.08
N ARG A 194 -5.65 -25.80 3.30
CA ARG A 194 -5.15 -26.49 4.51
C ARG A 194 -4.44 -25.55 5.48
N GLN A 195 -4.50 -24.24 5.26
CA GLN A 195 -3.89 -23.27 6.18
C GLN A 195 -4.55 -23.32 7.56
N ARG A 196 -3.71 -23.38 8.59
CA ARG A 196 -4.16 -23.25 9.98
C ARG A 196 -4.69 -21.84 10.22
N ARG A 197 -5.76 -21.74 11.02
CA ARG A 197 -6.30 -20.46 11.47
C ARG A 197 -5.33 -19.74 12.42
N SER A 198 -5.21 -18.42 12.30
CA SER A 198 -4.57 -17.57 13.31
C SER A 198 -5.27 -17.75 14.66
N THR A 199 -4.49 -17.89 15.72
CA THR A 199 -4.95 -17.90 17.11
C THR A 199 -5.58 -16.56 17.51
N ALA A 200 -6.26 -16.53 18.66
CA ALA A 200 -6.78 -15.27 19.21
C ALA A 200 -5.66 -14.29 19.54
N PHE A 201 -4.51 -14.78 20.02
CA PHE A 201 -3.35 -13.97 20.35
C PHE A 201 -2.74 -13.27 19.12
N GLU A 202 -2.50 -14.01 18.03
CA GLU A 202 -2.03 -13.42 16.76
C GLU A 202 -2.97 -12.33 16.26
N ARG A 203 -4.30 -12.57 16.34
CA ARG A 203 -5.29 -11.58 15.88
C ARG A 203 -5.33 -10.33 16.75
N ASP A 204 -5.21 -10.46 18.08
CA ASP A 204 -5.16 -9.28 18.96
C ASP A 204 -3.97 -8.38 18.62
N ALA A 205 -2.81 -9.00 18.38
CA ALA A 205 -1.61 -8.28 17.94
C ALA A 205 -1.84 -7.56 16.61
N HIS A 206 -2.45 -8.23 15.62
CA HIS A 206 -2.67 -7.66 14.28
C HIS A 206 -3.75 -6.57 14.24
N ASN A 207 -4.74 -6.61 15.15
CA ASN A 207 -5.90 -5.70 15.12
C ASN A 207 -5.67 -4.35 15.80
N ARG A 208 -4.47 -4.08 16.31
CA ARG A 208 -4.12 -2.75 16.82
C ARG A 208 -4.20 -1.73 15.69
N ILE A 209 -4.62 -0.51 16.00
CA ILE A 209 -4.70 0.61 15.06
C ILE A 209 -3.84 1.76 15.55
N GLU A 210 -3.28 2.52 14.61
CA GLU A 210 -2.51 3.73 14.88
C GLU A 210 -3.40 4.97 14.85
N TRP A 211 -4.29 5.04 13.87
CA TRP A 211 -5.21 6.16 13.65
C TRP A 211 -6.65 5.71 13.96
N PRO A 212 -7.38 6.39 14.86
CA PRO A 212 -8.78 6.11 15.09
C PRO A 212 -9.63 6.65 13.93
N ASP A 213 -10.63 5.87 13.51
CA ASP A 213 -11.65 6.35 12.56
C ASP A 213 -12.44 7.51 13.20
N PRO A 214 -12.50 8.69 12.57
CA PRO A 214 -13.16 9.86 13.15
C PRO A 214 -14.69 9.78 13.06
N ARG A 215 -15.26 8.83 12.31
CA ARG A 215 -16.72 8.66 12.24
C ARG A 215 -17.27 8.23 13.61
N PRO A 216 -18.44 8.75 14.02
CA PRO A 216 -19.05 8.34 15.28
C PRO A 216 -19.30 6.83 15.27
N LYS A 217 -18.89 6.13 16.32
CA LYS A 217 -19.20 4.70 16.49
C LYS A 217 -20.72 4.56 16.43
N LYS A 218 -21.23 3.83 15.43
CA LYS A 218 -22.66 3.44 15.43
C LYS A 218 -22.93 2.77 16.76
N GLY A 219 -23.79 3.38 17.58
CA GLY A 219 -24.10 2.91 18.92
C GLY A 219 -24.47 1.44 18.85
N GLY A 220 -23.76 0.60 19.61
CA GLY A 220 -24.10 -0.80 19.73
C GLY A 220 -25.57 -0.90 20.14
N ALA A 221 -26.36 -1.66 19.39
CA ALA A 221 -27.71 -1.99 19.77
C ALA A 221 -27.66 -2.48 21.23
N LYS A 222 -28.23 -1.70 22.15
CA LYS A 222 -28.37 -2.11 23.55
C LYS A 222 -29.10 -3.46 23.52
N ALA A 223 -28.40 -4.52 23.94
CA ALA A 223 -29.03 -5.79 24.19
C ALA A 223 -30.22 -5.54 25.13
N SER A 224 -31.42 -5.72 24.58
CA SER A 224 -32.66 -5.69 25.33
C SER A 224 -32.53 -6.70 26.48
N LYS A 225 -32.41 -6.19 27.70
CA LYS A 225 -32.64 -6.98 28.90
C LYS A 225 -34.14 -7.33 28.90
N ARG A 226 -34.49 -8.47 28.30
CA ARG A 226 -35.69 -9.20 28.69
C ARG A 226 -35.43 -9.72 30.10
N ARG A 227 -35.97 -9.01 31.09
CA ARG A 227 -36.22 -9.56 32.43
C ARG A 227 -37.42 -10.51 32.29
N GLY A 228 -37.19 -11.77 32.63
CA GLY A 228 -38.25 -12.64 33.14
C GLY A 228 -38.57 -12.28 34.58
#